data_AF-A0A7X0KJ15-F1
#
_entry.id   AF-A0A7X0KJ15-F1
#
_cell.length_a   1.000
_cell.length_b   1.000
_cell.length_c   1.000
_cell.angle_alpha   90.00
_cell.angle_beta   90.00
_cell.angle_gamma   90.00
#
_symmetry.space_group_name_H-M   'P 1'
#
loop_
_entity.id
_entity.type
_entity.pdbx_description
1 polymer ?
#
loop_
_entity_poly.entity_id
_entity_poly.type
_entity_poly.pdbx_seq_one_letter_code
_entity_poly.pdbx_strand_id
1 'polypeptide(L)' 'MADIVNLRQFRKHKARAEREALADQNRALHGRSKAEKTRDRLTADRAEKFVDGHRRDSDPEKPGQ' A
#
# COMPACT_ATOMS: atom_id res chain seq x y z
N MET A 1 -3.92 26.54 -29.47
CA MET A 1 -4.98 25.56 -29.18
C MET A 1 -4.74 25.08 -27.77
N ALA A 2 -5.67 25.30 -26.84
CA ALA A 2 -5.50 24.84 -25.45
C ALA A 2 -6.28 23.53 -25.29
N ASP A 3 -5.61 22.46 -24.85
CA ASP A 3 -6.25 21.18 -24.57
C ASP A 3 -7.03 21.28 -23.25
N ILE A 4 -8.35 21.42 -23.36
CA ILE A 4 -9.25 21.46 -22.22
C ILE A 4 -9.43 20.03 -21.71
N VAL A 5 -8.66 19.66 -20.68
CA VAL A 5 -8.77 18.35 -20.04
C VAL A 5 -9.90 18.31 -19.01
N ASN A 6 -10.79 17.33 -19.14
CA ASN A 6 -11.90 17.16 -18.21
C ASN A 6 -11.46 16.40 -16.94
N LEU A 7 -11.17 17.14 -15.87
CA LEU A 7 -10.74 16.58 -14.59
C LEU A 7 -11.78 15.67 -13.93
N ARG A 8 -13.09 15.88 -14.17
CA ARG A 8 -14.15 15.01 -13.64
C ARG A 8 -14.07 13.62 -14.26
N GLN A 9 -13.88 13.54 -15.58
CA GLN A 9 -13.70 12.26 -16.28
C GLN A 9 -12.45 11.57 -15.77
N PHE A 10 -11.32 12.29 -15.68
CA PHE A 10 -10.06 11.74 -15.17
C PHE A 10 -10.22 11.13 -13.77
N ARG A 11 -10.81 11.85 -12.82
CA ARG A 11 -11.08 11.33 -11.46
C ARG A 11 -11.96 10.09 -11.48
N LYS A 12 -12.99 10.05 -12.33
CA LYS A 12 -13.87 8.88 -12.50
C LYS A 12 -13.13 7.68 -13.09
N HIS A 13 -12.16 7.90 -13.98
CA HIS A 13 -11.31 6.83 -14.51
C HIS A 13 -10.36 6.32 -13.45
N LYS A 14 -9.69 7.21 -12.71
CA LYS A 14 -8.82 6.84 -11.58
C LYS A 14 -9.56 5.98 -10.56
N ALA A 15 -10.75 6.42 -10.11
CA ALA A 15 -11.57 5.68 -9.16
C ALA A 15 -12.12 4.35 -9.70
N ARG A 16 -12.17 4.15 -11.02
CA ARG A 16 -12.51 2.84 -11.61
C ARG A 16 -11.29 1.93 -11.59
N ALA A 17 -10.14 2.42 -12.04
CA ALA A 17 -8.88 1.67 -12.04
C ALA A 17 -8.47 1.23 -10.62
N GLU A 18 -8.62 2.11 -9.62
CA GLU A 18 -8.35 1.76 -8.21
C GLU A 18 -9.27 0.62 -7.72
N ARG A 19 -10.55 0.65 -8.08
CA ARG A 19 -11.50 -0.41 -7.72
C ARG A 19 -11.20 -1.74 -8.41
N GLU A 20 -10.79 -1.71 -9.67
CA GLU A 20 -10.36 -2.90 -10.42
C GLU A 20 -9.10 -3.52 -9.80
N ALA A 21 -8.09 -2.70 -9.50
CA ALA A 21 -6.87 -3.16 -8.84
C ALA A 21 -7.15 -3.80 -7.47
N LEU A 22 -8.04 -3.20 -6.66
CA LEU A 22 -8.47 -3.77 -5.39
C LEU A 22 -9.23 -5.08 -5.58
N ALA A 23 -10.08 -5.18 -6.59
CA ALA A 23 -10.81 -6.41 -6.89
C ALA A 23 -9.86 -7.54 -7.31
N ASP A 24 -8.84 -7.26 -8.11
CA ASP A 24 -7.85 -8.24 -8.53
C ASP A 24 -6.98 -8.71 -7.36
N GLN A 25 -6.56 -7.78 -6.49
CA GLN A 25 -5.87 -8.13 -5.24
C GLN A 25 -6.75 -9.04 -4.37
N ASN A 26 -8.02 -8.67 -4.16
CA ASN A 26 -8.95 -9.47 -3.38
C ASN A 26 -9.21 -10.84 -4.01
N ARG A 27 -9.27 -10.94 -5.35
CA ARG A 27 -9.39 -12.23 -6.06
C ARG A 27 -8.16 -13.11 -5.82
N ALA A 28 -6.96 -12.54 -5.86
CA ALA A 28 -5.72 -13.27 -5.57
C ALA A 28 -5.60 -13.70 -4.10
N LEU A 29 -6.20 -12.93 -3.18
CA LEU A 29 -6.24 -13.23 -1.74
C LEU A 29 -7.43 -14.13 -1.35
N HIS A 30 -8.42 -14.28 -2.23
CA HIS A 30 -9.59 -15.11 -1.99
C HIS A 30 -9.19 -16.60 -1.96
N GLY A 31 -9.83 -17.37 -1.08
CA GLY A 31 -9.51 -18.79 -0.90
C GLY A 31 -8.34 -19.09 0.04
N ARG A 32 -7.60 -18.08 0.54
CA ARG A 32 -6.56 -18.31 1.55
C ARG A 32 -7.15 -18.77 2.89
N SER A 33 -6.58 -19.82 3.45
CA SER A 33 -6.96 -20.35 4.76
C SER A 33 -6.51 -19.42 5.90
N LYS A 34 -7.11 -19.54 7.09
CA LYS A 34 -6.70 -18.76 8.28
C LYS A 34 -5.23 -19.00 8.65
N ALA A 35 -4.72 -20.22 8.42
CA ALA A 35 -3.34 -20.59 8.71
C ALA A 35 -2.35 -19.85 7.79
N GLU A 36 -2.66 -19.77 6.49
CA GLU A 36 -1.85 -19.04 5.51
C GLU A 36 -1.80 -17.54 5.80
N LYS A 37 -2.96 -16.93 6.09
CA LYS A 37 -3.02 -15.50 6.47
C LYS A 37 -2.20 -15.21 7.73
N THR A 38 -2.21 -16.12 8.70
CA THR A 38 -1.45 -15.98 9.95
C THR A 38 0.05 -16.12 9.69
N ARG A 39 0.46 -17.11 8.88
CA ARG A 39 1.86 -17.29 8.48
C ARG A 39 2.41 -16.05 7.76
N ASP A 40 1.67 -15.52 6.80
CA ASP A 40 2.07 -14.32 6.05
C ASP A 40 2.21 -13.11 6.99
N ARG A 41 1.25 -12.92 7.91
CA ARG A 41 1.32 -11.86 8.92
C ARG A 41 2.53 -11.98 9.83
N LEU A 42 2.82 -13.17 10.34
CA LEU A 42 3.98 -13.41 11.20
C LEU A 42 5.30 -13.18 10.45
N THR A 43 5.33 -13.51 9.16
CA THR A 43 6.49 -13.27 8.31
C THR A 43 6.70 -11.77 8.08
N ALA A 44 5.62 -11.03 7.81
CA ALA A 44 5.65 -9.58 7.64
C ALA A 44 6.07 -8.87 8.94
N ASP A 45 5.49 -9.23 10.09
CA ASP A 45 5.84 -8.67 11.41
C ASP A 45 7.31 -8.93 11.77
N ARG A 46 7.83 -10.13 11.47
CA ARG A 46 9.25 -10.42 11.66
C ARG A 46 10.14 -9.57 10.75
N ALA A 47 9.74 -9.37 9.50
CA ALA A 47 10.49 -8.54 8.56
C ALA A 47 10.48 -7.06 8.98
N GLU A 48 9.33 -6.54 9.43
CA GLU A 48 9.20 -5.18 9.97
C GLU A 48 10.09 -4.98 11.19
N LYS A 49 10.00 -5.88 12.19
CA LYS A 49 10.86 -5.86 13.38
C LYS A 49 12.34 -6.00 13.04
N PHE A 50 12.68 -6.79 12.03
CA PHE A 50 14.05 -6.90 11.55
C PHE A 50 14.52 -5.56 10.99
N VAL A 51 13.73 -4.92 10.11
CA VAL A 51 14.09 -3.61 9.54
C VAL A 51 14.18 -2.54 10.62
N ASP A 52 13.21 -2.46 11.53
CA ASP A 52 13.20 -1.49 12.63
C ASP A 52 14.37 -1.70 13.60
N GLY A 53 14.72 -2.95 13.92
CA GLY A 53 15.89 -3.24 14.76
C GLY A 53 17.23 -2.88 14.10
N HIS A 54 17.27 -2.74 12.77
CA HIS A 54 18.45 -2.31 12.02
C HIS A 54 18.36 -0.83 11.58
N ARG A 55 17.27 -0.14 11.93
CA ARG A 55 17.09 1.28 11.70
C ARG A 55 18.05 2.02 12.61
N ARG A 56 19.13 2.54 12.02
CA ARG A 56 20.02 3.46 12.72
C ARG A 56 19.32 4.80 12.74
N ASP A 57 19.01 5.31 13.93
CA ASP A 57 18.62 6.70 14.11
C ASP A 57 19.81 7.58 13.69
N SER A 58 19.84 7.92 12.41
CA SER A 58 20.78 8.88 11.84
C SER A 58 19.96 9.97 11.19
N ASP A 59 19.32 10.76 12.05
CA ASP A 59 19.31 12.22 11.93
C ASP A 59 19.03 12.86 13.29
N PRO A 60 20.08 13.22 14.05
CA PRO A 60 19.99 14.15 15.15
C PRO A 60 20.15 15.58 14.62
N GLU A 61 19.10 16.16 14.03
CA GLU A 61 18.90 17.63 13.89
C GLU A 61 17.45 17.90 13.41
N LYS A 62 16.45 17.94 14.32
CA LYS A 62 15.88 19.15 14.99
C LYS A 62 14.96 20.02 14.09
N PRO A 63 14.10 20.88 14.65
CA PRO A 63 13.12 20.74 15.74
C PRO A 63 11.75 21.35 15.30
N GLY A 64 10.74 21.35 16.17
CA GLY A 64 9.35 21.67 15.81
C GLY A 64 9.07 23.00 15.09
N GLN A 65 8.15 22.93 14.12
CA GLN A 65 6.95 23.76 13.93
C GLN A 65 5.93 22.95 13.11
#